data_AF-A0A383EZ63-F1
#
_entry.id   AF-A0A383EZ63-F1
#
_cell.length_a   1.000
_cell.length_b   1.000
_cell.length_c   1.000
_cell.angle_alpha   90.00
_cell.angle_beta   90.00
_cell.angle_gamma   90.00
#
_symmetry.space_group_name_H-M   'P 1'
#
loop_
_entity.id
_entity.type
_entity.pdbx_description
1 polymer ?
#
loop_
_entity_poly.entity_id
_entity_poly.type
_entity_poly.pdbx_seq_one_letter_code
_entity_poly.pdbx_strand_id
1 'polypeptide(L)'
;MPLLMLLPVLGAALILRRQLKLSDSLAILSAVSGILIGVYLGALTGFLQGTVYALTGLGMFLLLWEFYLNTKDKTLPFSFPLLLFLVLPVLFWLVHAESKPMLWDEYSHWGIYIREMADTHQLYSTETNASHPDYPPGAPLWQYFFTLLPGYSEGTVYLAQFVLLITPL
;
A
#
# COMPACT_ATOMS: atom_id res chain seq x y z
N MET A 1 7.96 -1.26 -11.42
CA MET A 1 7.18 -2.50 -11.26
C MET A 1 6.33 -2.41 -10.00
N PRO A 2 5.05 -2.03 -10.10
CA PRO A 2 4.17 -1.77 -8.95
C PRO A 2 4.02 -2.91 -7.93
N LEU A 3 4.06 -4.15 -8.42
CA LEU A 3 3.96 -5.36 -7.58
C LEU A 3 5.05 -5.45 -6.50
N LEU A 4 6.20 -4.79 -6.67
CA LEU A 4 7.26 -4.78 -5.66
C LEU A 4 6.84 -4.09 -4.35
N MET A 5 5.80 -3.24 -4.39
CA MET A 5 5.27 -2.59 -3.19
C MET A 5 4.57 -3.56 -2.23
N LEU A 6 4.30 -4.80 -2.65
CA LEU A 6 3.82 -5.87 -1.76
C LEU A 6 4.90 -6.35 -0.78
N LEU A 7 6.18 -6.25 -1.15
CA LEU A 7 7.30 -6.74 -0.34
C LEU A 7 7.45 -6.01 1.02
N PRO A 8 7.46 -4.65 1.09
CA PRO A 8 7.50 -3.97 2.37
C PRO A 8 6.26 -4.27 3.25
N VAL A 9 5.08 -4.46 2.63
CA VAL A 9 3.85 -4.84 3.36
C VAL A 9 3.99 -6.25 3.94
N LEU A 10 4.52 -7.19 3.15
CA LEU A 10 4.80 -8.56 3.61
C LEU A 10 5.80 -8.58 4.76
N GLY A 11 6.86 -7.76 4.71
CA GLY A 11 7.83 -7.65 5.80
C GLY A 11 7.19 -7.20 7.11
N ALA A 12 6.34 -6.17 7.05
CA ALA A 12 5.56 -5.70 8.20
C ALA A 12 4.58 -6.77 8.71
N ALA A 13 3.88 -7.47 7.82
CA ALA A 13 2.94 -8.53 8.22
C ALA A 13 3.65 -9.69 8.92
N LEU A 14 4.78 -10.17 8.39
CA LEU A 14 5.52 -11.29 8.96
C LEU A 14 6.07 -11.00 10.36
N ILE A 15 6.59 -9.77 10.59
CA ILE A 15 7.07 -9.41 11.93
C ILE A 15 5.91 -9.26 12.92
N LEU A 16 4.79 -8.66 12.51
CA LEU A 16 3.60 -8.51 13.37
C LEU A 16 3.03 -9.87 13.75
N ARG A 17 2.95 -10.79 12.78
CA ARG A 17 2.57 -12.19 13.03
C ARG A 17 3.45 -12.83 14.10
N ARG A 18 4.79 -12.70 13.98
CA ARG A 18 5.72 -13.33 14.93
C ARG A 18 5.64 -12.70 16.32
N GLN A 19 5.69 -11.37 16.41
CA GLN A 19 5.77 -10.65 17.68
C GLN A 19 4.45 -10.65 18.45
N LEU A 20 3.32 -10.50 17.74
CA LEU A 20 2.00 -10.40 18.34
C LEU A 20 1.21 -11.72 18.25
N LYS A 21 1.78 -12.79 17.66
CA LYS A 21 1.15 -14.11 17.49
C LYS A 21 -0.22 -14.03 16.79
N LEU A 22 -0.36 -13.13 15.83
CA LEU A 22 -1.59 -12.93 15.08
C LEU A 22 -1.78 -14.05 14.04
N SER A 23 -3.03 -14.27 13.61
CA SER A 23 -3.27 -14.99 12.36
C SER A 23 -2.68 -14.19 11.18
N ASP A 24 -2.35 -14.86 10.07
CA ASP A 24 -1.79 -14.18 8.90
C ASP A 24 -2.71 -13.08 8.36
N SER A 25 -4.02 -13.35 8.30
CA SER A 25 -5.04 -12.36 7.90
C SER A 25 -5.01 -11.11 8.77
N LEU A 26 -4.98 -11.29 10.09
CA LEU A 26 -4.93 -10.17 11.01
C LEU A 26 -3.57 -9.45 10.95
N ALA A 27 -2.49 -10.16 10.68
CA ALA A 27 -1.16 -9.57 10.50
C ALA A 27 -1.09 -8.71 9.23
N ILE A 28 -1.67 -9.16 8.10
CA ILE A 28 -1.78 -8.39 6.86
C ILE A 28 -2.62 -7.13 7.10
N LEU A 29 -3.81 -7.26 7.71
CA LEU A 29 -4.65 -6.13 8.08
C LEU A 29 -3.94 -5.11 8.98
N SER A 30 -3.23 -5.60 10.00
CA SER A 30 -2.49 -4.75 10.92
C SER A 30 -1.32 -4.05 10.22
N ALA A 31 -0.64 -4.72 9.28
CA ALA A 31 0.45 -4.14 8.51
C ALA A 31 -0.02 -3.00 7.61
N VAL A 32 -1.07 -3.23 6.82
CA VAL A 32 -1.65 -2.20 5.95
C VAL A 32 -2.19 -1.04 6.77
N SER A 33 -2.89 -1.30 7.87
CA SER A 33 -3.40 -0.26 8.76
C SER A 33 -2.28 0.57 9.38
N GLY A 34 -1.21 -0.07 9.86
CA GLY A 34 -0.05 0.60 10.44
C GLY A 34 0.71 1.45 9.42
N ILE A 35 0.90 0.94 8.20
CA ILE A 35 1.50 1.71 7.10
C ILE A 35 0.62 2.91 6.78
N LEU A 36 -0.69 2.73 6.62
CA LEU A 36 -1.61 3.82 6.29
C LEU A 36 -1.63 4.91 7.37
N ILE A 37 -1.67 4.54 8.64
CA ILE A 37 -1.55 5.49 9.77
C ILE A 37 -0.20 6.21 9.70
N GLY A 38 0.90 5.49 9.47
CA GLY A 38 2.23 6.09 9.34
C GLY A 38 2.30 7.12 8.21
N VAL A 39 1.81 6.76 7.02
CA VAL A 39 1.73 7.65 5.86
C VAL A 39 0.83 8.86 6.15
N TYR A 40 -0.30 8.67 6.82
CA TYR A 40 -1.18 9.75 7.25
C TYR A 40 -0.48 10.74 8.19
N LEU A 41 0.22 10.24 9.22
CA LEU A 41 1.00 11.10 10.12
C LEU A 41 2.13 11.84 9.38
N GLY A 42 2.78 11.18 8.42
CA GLY A 42 3.74 11.81 7.50
C GLY A 42 3.13 12.94 6.69
N ALA A 43 1.91 12.73 6.18
CA ALA A 43 1.16 13.74 5.45
C ALA A 43 0.84 14.97 6.32
N LEU A 44 0.37 14.76 7.55
CA LEU A 44 0.03 15.85 8.48
C LEU A 44 1.23 16.73 8.85
N THR A 45 2.45 16.18 8.79
CA THR A 45 3.68 16.91 9.08
C THR A 45 4.32 17.54 7.83
N GLY A 46 3.71 17.36 6.65
CA GLY A 46 4.26 17.81 5.36
C GLY A 46 5.45 16.97 4.86
N PHE A 47 5.77 15.85 5.52
CA PHE A 47 6.90 14.98 5.19
C PHE A 47 6.46 13.67 4.50
N LEU A 48 5.43 13.74 3.68
CA LEU A 48 4.75 12.59 3.07
C LEU A 48 5.71 11.67 2.28
N GLN A 49 6.51 12.24 1.36
CA GLN A 49 7.44 11.46 0.54
C GLN A 49 8.51 10.75 1.37
N GLY A 50 9.13 11.46 2.31
CA GLY A 50 10.14 10.89 3.19
C GLY A 50 9.59 9.77 4.07
N THR A 51 8.36 9.92 4.56
CA THR A 51 7.66 8.87 5.32
C THR A 51 7.46 7.60 4.50
N VAL A 52 7.02 7.69 3.25
CA VAL A 52 6.87 6.49 2.40
C VAL A 52 8.22 5.82 2.16
N TYR A 53 9.28 6.57 1.85
CA TYR A 53 10.62 5.97 1.70
C TYR A 53 11.08 5.26 2.98
N ALA A 54 10.86 5.87 4.15
CA ALA A 54 11.21 5.28 5.43
C ALA A 54 10.42 3.99 5.70
N LEU A 55 9.11 3.99 5.46
CA LEU A 55 8.25 2.82 5.66
C LEU A 55 8.57 1.69 4.67
N THR A 56 8.84 2.01 3.41
CA THR A 56 9.30 1.02 2.42
C THR A 56 10.64 0.42 2.84
N GLY A 57 11.62 1.26 3.21
CA GLY A 57 12.93 0.80 3.65
C GLY A 57 12.85 -0.10 4.88
N LEU A 58 12.06 0.31 5.89
CA LEU A 58 11.80 -0.47 7.09
C LEU A 58 11.11 -1.80 6.76
N GLY A 59 10.05 -1.78 5.95
CA GLY A 59 9.34 -3.00 5.53
C GLY A 59 10.25 -3.98 4.80
N MET A 60 11.11 -3.50 3.89
CA MET A 60 12.09 -4.33 3.19
C MET A 60 13.13 -4.91 4.15
N PHE A 61 13.65 -4.11 5.08
CA PHE A 61 14.57 -4.59 6.11
C PHE A 61 13.93 -5.70 6.96
N LEU A 62 12.70 -5.49 7.42
CA LEU A 62 11.95 -6.48 8.20
C LEU A 62 11.69 -7.77 7.42
N LEU A 63 11.39 -7.67 6.12
CA LEU A 63 11.24 -8.84 5.26
C LEU A 63 12.52 -9.68 5.20
N LEU A 64 13.66 -9.04 4.95
CA LEU A 64 14.96 -9.70 4.89
C LEU A 64 15.33 -10.33 6.24
N TRP A 65 15.04 -9.63 7.33
CA TRP A 65 15.24 -10.13 8.68
C TRP A 65 14.40 -11.38 8.97
N GLU A 66 13.11 -11.37 8.61
CA GLU A 66 12.25 -12.54 8.77
C GLU A 66 12.70 -13.72 7.92
N PHE A 67 13.16 -13.50 6.68
CA PHE A 67 13.74 -14.57 5.87
C PHE A 67 15.01 -15.16 6.49
N TYR A 68 15.89 -14.31 7.03
CA TYR A 68 17.08 -14.76 7.75
C TYR A 68 16.73 -15.64 8.97
N LEU A 69 15.72 -15.24 9.76
CA LEU A 69 15.27 -16.05 10.89
C LEU A 69 14.62 -17.38 10.46
N ASN A 70 13.74 -17.36 9.46
CA ASN A 70 13.04 -18.57 8.98
C ASN A 70 14.01 -19.59 8.35
N THR A 71 15.04 -19.13 7.63
CA THR A 71 16.08 -20.02 7.09
C THR A 71 16.89 -20.69 8.19
N LYS A 72 17.20 -19.96 9.28
CA LYS A 72 17.84 -20.52 10.48
C LYS A 72 16.93 -21.54 11.19
N ASP A 73 15.64 -21.25 11.27
CA ASP A 73 14.64 -22.08 11.96
C ASP A 73 14.14 -23.25 11.09
N LYS A 74 14.53 -23.32 9.80
CA LYS A 74 14.06 -24.29 8.79
C LYS A 74 12.54 -24.31 8.60
N THR A 75 11.90 -23.16 8.77
CA THR A 75 10.45 -22.99 8.64
C THR A 75 10.09 -22.28 7.33
N LEU A 76 9.01 -22.72 6.68
CA LEU A 76 8.42 -21.97 5.56
C LEU A 76 7.38 -20.99 6.12
N PRO A 77 7.52 -19.67 5.85
CA PRO A 77 6.64 -18.68 6.43
C PRO A 77 5.30 -18.55 5.68
N PHE A 78 5.07 -19.30 4.60
CA PHE A 78 3.93 -19.09 3.70
C PHE A 78 2.74 -19.96 4.07
N SER A 79 1.67 -19.31 4.48
CA SER A 79 0.34 -19.89 4.63
C SER A 79 -0.57 -19.54 3.45
N PHE A 80 -1.76 -20.14 3.41
CA PHE A 80 -2.72 -19.88 2.34
C PHE A 80 -3.13 -18.40 2.22
N PRO A 81 -3.46 -17.66 3.31
CA PRO A 81 -3.73 -16.22 3.21
C PRO A 81 -2.56 -15.40 2.64
N LEU A 82 -1.32 -15.68 3.06
CA LEU A 82 -0.13 -15.02 2.53
C LEU A 82 0.09 -15.32 1.03
N LEU A 83 -0.18 -16.55 0.61
CA LEU A 83 -0.12 -16.93 -0.80
C LEU A 83 -1.18 -16.18 -1.62
N LEU A 84 -2.42 -16.09 -1.13
CA LEU A 84 -3.47 -15.32 -1.81
C LEU A 84 -3.12 -13.84 -1.89
N PHE A 85 -2.59 -13.26 -0.82
CA PHE A 85 -2.14 -11.86 -0.77
C PHE A 85 -1.04 -11.56 -1.81
N LEU A 86 -0.22 -12.54 -2.18
CA LEU A 86 0.79 -12.38 -3.23
C LEU A 86 0.27 -12.69 -4.63
N VAL A 87 -0.55 -13.73 -4.79
CA VAL A 87 -0.98 -14.22 -6.10
C VAL A 87 -2.10 -13.36 -6.68
N LEU A 88 -3.10 -12.97 -5.88
CA LEU A 88 -4.24 -12.22 -6.38
C LEU A 88 -3.86 -10.86 -6.98
N PRO A 89 -2.95 -10.05 -6.39
CA PRO A 89 -2.50 -8.81 -7.00
C PRO A 89 -1.74 -9.02 -8.31
N VAL A 90 -0.99 -10.13 -8.44
CA VAL A 90 -0.32 -10.49 -9.70
C VAL A 90 -1.36 -10.77 -10.79
N LEU A 91 -2.38 -11.59 -10.49
CA LEU A 91 -3.46 -11.88 -11.42
C LEU A 91 -4.23 -10.61 -11.81
N PHE A 92 -4.53 -9.75 -10.82
CA PHE A 92 -5.17 -8.47 -11.06
C PHE A 92 -4.32 -7.58 -11.99
N TRP A 93 -3.02 -7.45 -11.71
CA TRP A 93 -2.11 -6.65 -12.52
C TRP A 93 -2.03 -7.11 -13.97
N LEU A 94 -2.00 -8.42 -14.22
CA LEU A 94 -1.95 -8.96 -15.59
C LEU A 94 -3.16 -8.55 -16.44
N VAL A 95 -4.31 -8.30 -15.82
CA VAL A 95 -5.54 -7.90 -16.51
C VAL A 95 -5.70 -6.37 -16.53
N HIS A 96 -5.30 -5.69 -15.46
CA HIS A 96 -5.65 -4.29 -15.22
C HIS A 96 -4.49 -3.28 -15.28
N ALA A 97 -3.27 -3.71 -15.67
CA ALA A 97 -2.11 -2.81 -15.76
C ALA A 97 -2.34 -1.55 -16.62
N GLU A 98 -3.14 -1.68 -17.68
CA GLU A 98 -3.47 -0.60 -18.64
C GLU A 98 -4.90 -0.05 -18.44
N SER A 99 -5.56 -0.38 -17.32
CA SER A 99 -6.89 0.16 -17.01
C SER A 99 -6.84 1.65 -16.74
N LYS A 100 -7.89 2.35 -17.17
CA LYS A 100 -8.05 3.80 -17.03
C LYS A 100 -9.32 4.12 -16.24
N PRO A 101 -9.40 5.28 -15.57
CA PRO A 101 -10.63 5.81 -14.98
C PRO A 101 -11.81 5.75 -15.96
N MET A 102 -12.94 5.21 -15.51
CA MET A 102 -14.13 5.04 -16.35
C MET A 102 -15.39 5.67 -15.77
N LEU A 103 -15.51 5.79 -14.45
CA LEU A 103 -16.70 6.31 -13.81
C LEU A 103 -16.44 7.72 -13.28
N TRP A 104 -17.53 8.39 -12.93
CA TRP A 104 -17.52 9.75 -12.43
C TRP A 104 -16.57 9.91 -11.24
N ASP A 105 -16.66 9.03 -10.24
CA ASP A 105 -15.91 9.12 -8.98
C ASP A 105 -14.39 9.13 -9.18
N GLU A 106 -13.85 8.43 -10.18
CA GLU A 106 -12.42 8.47 -10.45
C GLU A 106 -11.98 9.83 -11.04
N TYR A 107 -12.84 10.50 -11.81
CA TYR A 107 -12.55 11.82 -12.38
C TYR A 107 -12.94 12.98 -11.47
N SER A 108 -13.80 12.78 -10.48
CA SER A 108 -14.27 13.86 -9.60
C SER A 108 -13.72 13.79 -8.19
N HIS A 109 -13.23 12.63 -7.74
CA HIS A 109 -12.77 12.43 -6.37
C HIS A 109 -11.42 11.73 -6.34
N TRP A 110 -11.42 10.40 -6.32
CA TRP A 110 -10.27 9.64 -5.82
C TRP A 110 -9.08 9.70 -6.76
N GLY A 111 -9.33 9.68 -8.08
CA GLY A 111 -8.27 9.78 -9.09
C GLY A 111 -7.60 11.15 -9.09
N ILE A 112 -8.33 12.24 -8.81
CA ILE A 112 -7.76 13.58 -8.66
C ILE A 112 -6.86 13.64 -7.43
N TYR A 113 -7.33 13.19 -6.26
CA TYR A 113 -6.54 13.26 -5.02
C TYR A 113 -5.17 12.60 -5.17
N ILE A 114 -5.14 11.36 -5.66
CA ILE A 114 -3.87 10.64 -5.85
C ILE A 114 -3.01 11.30 -6.93
N ARG A 115 -3.61 11.85 -7.98
CA ARG A 115 -2.85 12.56 -9.02
C ARG A 115 -2.15 13.79 -8.45
N GLU A 116 -2.87 14.63 -7.72
CA GLU A 116 -2.30 15.82 -7.07
C GLU A 116 -1.23 15.44 -6.03
N MET A 117 -1.47 14.41 -5.22
CA MET A 117 -0.49 13.92 -4.25
C MET A 117 0.76 13.37 -4.93
N ALA A 118 0.64 12.69 -6.07
CA ALA A 118 1.77 12.17 -6.83
C ALA A 118 2.63 13.30 -7.43
N ASP A 119 2.00 14.39 -7.86
CA ASP A 119 2.68 15.54 -8.47
C ASP A 119 3.31 16.47 -7.40
N THR A 120 2.64 16.67 -6.26
CA THR A 120 3.06 17.64 -5.23
C THR A 120 3.81 17.03 -4.06
N HIS A 121 3.69 15.72 -3.84
CA HIS A 121 4.17 15.02 -2.65
C HIS A 121 3.63 15.61 -1.33
N GLN A 122 2.45 16.20 -1.37
CA GLN A 122 1.75 16.78 -0.23
C GLN A 122 0.33 16.24 -0.16
N LEU A 123 -0.30 16.36 1.02
CA LEU A 123 -1.73 16.11 1.13
C LEU A 123 -2.50 17.18 0.32
N TYR A 124 -3.57 16.78 -0.35
CA TYR A 124 -4.45 17.75 -1.04
C TYR A 124 -5.08 18.71 -0.01
N SER A 125 -5.39 19.92 -0.47
CA SER A 125 -5.98 20.98 0.35
C SER A 125 -7.39 21.33 -0.14
N THR A 126 -7.99 22.36 0.44
CA THR A 126 -9.28 22.91 -0.03
C THR A 126 -9.22 23.46 -1.46
N GLU A 127 -8.02 23.73 -1.98
CA GLU A 127 -7.78 24.20 -3.35
C GLU A 127 -7.65 23.04 -4.38
N THR A 128 -7.99 21.81 -4.00
CA THR A 128 -7.97 20.65 -4.89
C THR A 128 -8.97 20.81 -6.05
N ASN A 129 -8.65 20.19 -7.21
CA ASN A 129 -9.58 20.13 -8.34
C ASN A 129 -10.72 19.12 -8.13
N ALA A 130 -10.67 18.35 -7.04
CA ALA A 130 -11.69 17.37 -6.74
C ALA A 130 -12.98 18.03 -6.24
N SER A 131 -14.11 17.36 -6.47
CA SER A 131 -15.44 17.87 -6.13
C SER A 131 -15.73 17.92 -4.62
N HIS A 132 -14.99 17.16 -3.79
CA HIS A 132 -15.20 17.10 -2.34
C HIS A 132 -13.89 17.17 -1.54
N PRO A 133 -13.30 18.37 -1.34
CA PRO A 133 -12.04 18.53 -0.61
C PRO A 133 -12.02 17.90 0.80
N ASP A 134 -13.19 17.76 1.42
CA ASP A 134 -13.33 17.22 2.78
C ASP A 134 -13.37 15.68 2.84
N TYR A 135 -13.20 14.97 1.72
CA TYR A 135 -13.20 13.51 1.71
C TYR A 135 -12.01 12.95 2.52
N PRO A 136 -12.22 11.88 3.31
CA PRO A 136 -11.13 11.26 4.07
C PRO A 136 -10.01 10.75 3.15
N PRO A 137 -8.72 11.02 3.47
CA PRO A 137 -7.61 10.74 2.57
C PRO A 137 -7.10 9.28 2.61
N GLY A 138 -7.83 8.35 3.21
CA GLY A 138 -7.35 6.99 3.45
C GLY A 138 -6.94 6.25 2.16
N ALA A 139 -7.84 6.15 1.18
CA ALA A 139 -7.54 5.51 -0.10
C ALA A 139 -6.41 6.21 -0.88
N PRO A 140 -6.41 7.54 -1.07
CA PRO A 140 -5.32 8.19 -1.82
C PRO A 140 -3.97 8.13 -1.10
N LEU A 141 -3.90 8.12 0.23
CA LEU A 141 -2.64 7.89 0.96
C LEU A 141 -2.09 6.48 0.72
N TRP A 142 -2.96 5.47 0.72
CA TRP A 142 -2.56 4.11 0.39
C TRP A 142 -2.09 3.98 -1.07
N GLN A 143 -2.81 4.59 -2.00
CA GLN A 143 -2.42 4.63 -3.41
C GLN A 143 -1.09 5.35 -3.59
N TYR A 144 -0.83 6.43 -2.85
CA TYR A 144 0.42 7.16 -2.88
C TYR A 144 1.61 6.31 -2.42
N PHE A 145 1.43 5.49 -1.37
CA PHE A 145 2.42 4.51 -0.97
C PHE A 145 2.79 3.58 -2.14
N PHE A 146 1.81 3.13 -2.93
CA PHE A 146 2.03 2.26 -4.08
C PHE A 146 2.63 2.94 -5.31
N THR A 147 2.33 4.22 -5.55
CA THR A 147 2.74 4.93 -6.77
C THR A 147 4.08 5.63 -6.66
N LEU A 148 4.52 6.02 -5.45
CA LEU A 148 5.70 6.87 -5.29
C LEU A 148 6.98 6.29 -5.91
N LEU A 149 7.30 5.02 -5.62
CA LEU A 149 8.52 4.38 -6.13
C LEU A 149 8.41 3.89 -7.58
N PRO A 150 7.32 3.22 -7.99
CA PRO A 150 7.17 2.75 -9.37
C PRO A 150 6.88 3.87 -10.38
N GLY A 151 6.45 5.04 -9.89
CA GLY A 151 5.86 6.12 -10.70
C GLY A 151 4.34 6.00 -10.75
N TYR A 152 3.69 7.15 -10.92
CA TYR A 152 2.23 7.22 -11.07
C TYR A 152 1.79 6.55 -12.37
N SER A 153 0.82 5.63 -12.27
CA SER A 153 0.00 5.17 -13.38
C SER A 153 -1.38 4.77 -12.87
N GLU A 154 -2.40 4.93 -13.71
CA GLU A 154 -3.78 4.58 -13.37
C GLU A 154 -3.92 3.10 -12.99
N GLY A 155 -3.27 2.20 -13.72
CA GLY A 155 -3.20 0.78 -13.37
C GLY A 155 -2.58 0.53 -11.99
N THR A 156 -1.57 1.32 -11.58
CA THR A 156 -0.97 1.21 -10.24
C THR A 156 -1.95 1.64 -9.16
N VAL A 157 -2.72 2.69 -9.41
CA VAL A 157 -3.78 3.15 -8.50
C VAL A 157 -4.83 2.06 -8.33
N TYR A 158 -5.27 1.42 -9.42
CA TYR A 158 -6.20 0.29 -9.36
C TYR A 158 -5.61 -0.92 -8.62
N LEU A 159 -4.33 -1.25 -8.85
CA LEU A 159 -3.65 -2.31 -8.10
C LEU A 159 -3.62 -2.01 -6.60
N ALA A 160 -3.26 -0.79 -6.22
CA ALA A 160 -3.24 -0.37 -4.83
C ALA A 160 -4.62 -0.51 -4.19
N GLN A 161 -5.66 -0.02 -4.87
CA GLN A 161 -7.04 -0.14 -4.41
C GLN A 161 -7.46 -1.61 -4.25
N PHE A 162 -7.12 -2.46 -5.21
CA PHE A 162 -7.38 -3.89 -5.12
C PHE A 162 -6.71 -4.52 -3.89
N VAL A 163 -5.41 -4.23 -3.66
CA VAL A 163 -4.68 -4.72 -2.49
C VAL A 163 -5.35 -4.29 -1.18
N LEU A 164 -5.84 -3.04 -1.11
CA LEU A 164 -6.56 -2.54 0.07
C LEU A 164 -7.87 -3.29 0.33
N LEU A 165 -8.60 -3.65 -0.71
CA LEU A 165 -9.87 -4.38 -0.58
C LEU A 165 -9.69 -5.84 -0.15
N ILE A 166 -8.59 -6.48 -0.54
CA ILE A 166 -8.31 -7.87 -0.19
C ILE A 166 -7.58 -8.03 1.15
N THR A 167 -7.22 -6.94 1.83
CA THR A 167 -6.53 -6.96 3.11
C THR A 167 -7.18 -7.83 4.21
N PRO A 168 -8.53 -7.95 4.29
CA PRO A 168 -9.18 -8.80 5.30
C PRO A 168 -9.11 -10.31 5.04
N LEU A 169 -8.44 -10.77 3.96
CA LEU A 169 -8.27 -12.20 3.61
C LEU A 169 -7.56 -13.01 4.68
#